data_AF-A0A166J3R1-F1
#
_entry.id   AF-A0A166J3R1-F1
#
_cell.length_a   1.000
_cell.length_b   1.000
_cell.length_c   1.000
_cell.angle_alpha   90.00
_cell.angle_beta   90.00
_cell.angle_gamma   90.00
#
_symmetry.space_group_name_H-M   'P 1'
#
loop_
_entity.id
_entity.type
_entity.pdbx_description
1 polymer ?
#
loop_
_entity_poly.entity_id
_entity_poly.type
_entity_poly.pdbx_seq_one_letter_code
_entity_poly.pdbx_strand_id
1 'polypeptide(L)'
;MSALTTSHAQNTSTMTSLAEEQTRLEQREAELRDIVARAEEKRSWFASFREWMENVATFLDDKYPRLEKLEEQYLSILRERRDMIAGRRQADNADDLTAFLGALPVVDHTQPEELDELGRIIPKANPAAARRDRREARAGRRTRRQQAPGRRVENDEGYSTDATLPPSDASDYQAAMATLIEKRDDILADVRADEFRDPSAGLSKWFGEWREKYRDVYAGAWGGLGLVGAWEFWVRLEILGWSPFDSSKGLDDFKWYAQLHEYSQAGATEDDNVDGGDLATSMITTAVIPRIAKVVESGGFDPWSAKHVRRAAELAEE
;
A
#
# COMPACT_ATOMS: atom_id res chain seq x y z
N MET A 1 17.06 86.24 36.40
CA MET A 1 15.75 85.57 36.26
C MET A 1 15.63 84.76 34.97
N SER A 2 16.13 85.23 33.81
CA SER A 2 16.01 84.47 32.54
C SER A 2 16.86 83.18 32.45
N ALA A 3 18.05 83.13 33.05
CA ALA A 3 18.88 81.92 33.04
C ALA A 3 18.26 80.73 33.80
N LEU A 4 17.55 81.02 34.89
CA LEU A 4 16.83 80.03 35.69
C LEU A 4 15.61 79.47 34.96
N THR A 5 14.87 80.33 34.24
CA THR A 5 13.71 79.89 33.44
C THR A 5 14.14 79.05 32.23
N THR A 6 15.24 79.40 31.58
CA THR A 6 15.79 78.60 30.46
C THR A 6 16.30 77.24 30.93
N SER A 7 17.01 77.20 32.06
CA SER A 7 17.48 75.93 32.66
C SER A 7 16.31 75.05 33.12
N HIS A 8 15.25 75.63 33.70
CA HIS A 8 14.06 74.89 34.07
C HIS A 8 13.34 74.32 32.85
N ALA A 9 13.14 75.11 31.79
CA ALA A 9 12.51 74.65 30.55
C ALA A 9 13.31 73.52 29.88
N GLN A 10 14.64 73.62 29.89
CA GLN A 10 15.53 72.58 29.36
C GLN A 10 15.44 71.29 30.20
N ASN A 11 15.45 71.40 31.54
CA ASN A 11 15.28 70.25 32.43
C ASN A 11 13.89 69.59 32.27
N THR A 12 12.83 70.38 32.11
CA THR A 12 11.48 69.86 31.86
C THR A 12 11.43 69.13 30.51
N SER A 13 12.02 69.70 29.45
CA SER A 13 12.12 69.05 28.14
C SER A 13 12.91 67.75 28.18
N THR A 14 14.00 67.68 28.95
CA THR A 14 14.75 66.43 29.11
C THR A 14 13.99 65.39 29.92
N MET A 15 13.21 65.82 30.92
CA MET A 15 12.37 64.91 31.68
C MET A 15 11.24 64.34 30.83
N THR A 16 10.61 65.15 29.97
CA THR A 16 9.58 64.67 29.06
C THR A 16 10.16 63.73 28.01
N SER A 17 11.33 64.04 27.43
CA SER A 17 11.97 63.13 26.48
C SER A 17 12.40 61.81 27.12
N LEU A 18 12.94 61.84 28.34
CA LEU A 18 13.29 60.62 29.07
C LEU A 18 12.05 59.78 29.43
N ALA A 19 10.93 60.43 29.77
CA ALA A 19 9.66 59.73 30.01
C ALA A 19 9.15 59.06 28.72
N GLU A 20 9.20 59.76 27.58
CA GLU A 20 8.85 59.19 26.27
C GLU A 20 9.77 58.01 25.91
N GLU A 21 11.08 58.12 26.16
CA GLU A 21 12.02 57.02 25.93
C GLU A 21 11.75 55.81 26.83
N GLN A 22 11.41 56.01 28.11
CA GLN A 22 11.01 54.92 28.99
C GLN A 22 9.77 54.21 28.45
N THR A 23 8.71 54.94 28.07
CA THR A 23 7.50 54.32 27.53
C THR A 23 7.78 53.53 26.24
N ARG A 24 8.66 54.04 25.36
CA ARG A 24 9.09 53.33 24.16
C ARG A 24 9.88 52.06 24.48
N LEU A 25 10.73 52.09 25.51
CA LEU A 25 11.49 50.93 25.95
C LEU A 25 10.58 49.88 26.58
N GLU A 26 9.61 50.28 27.39
CA GLU A 26 8.61 49.38 27.97
C GLU A 26 7.75 48.71 26.88
N GLN A 27 7.35 49.46 25.85
CA GLN A 27 6.64 48.89 24.68
C GLN A 27 7.49 47.84 23.96
N ARG A 28 8.75 48.16 23.66
CA ARG A 28 9.67 47.22 23.01
C ARG A 28 9.96 46.00 23.89
N GLU A 29 10.09 46.19 25.20
CA GLU A 29 10.28 45.08 26.13
C GLU A 29 9.05 44.17 26.16
N ALA A 30 7.84 44.75 26.15
CA ALA A 30 6.60 43.98 26.07
C ALA A 30 6.50 43.21 24.74
N GLU A 31 6.81 43.84 23.60
CA GLU A 31 6.87 43.18 22.29
C GLU A 31 7.89 42.04 22.27
N LEU A 32 9.10 42.25 22.81
CA LEU A 32 10.12 41.22 22.89
C LEU A 32 9.70 40.05 23.79
N ARG A 33 9.08 40.33 24.94
CA ARG A 33 8.55 39.28 25.83
C ARG A 33 7.47 38.45 25.13
N ASP A 34 6.59 39.08 24.36
CA ASP A 34 5.57 38.38 23.58
C ASP A 34 6.17 37.52 22.45
N ILE A 35 7.18 38.04 21.74
CA ILE A 35 7.91 37.27 20.73
C ILE A 35 8.61 36.06 21.36
N VAL A 36 9.24 36.23 22.52
CA VAL A 36 9.90 35.15 23.25
C VAL A 36 8.87 34.11 23.69
N ALA A 37 7.73 34.52 24.25
CA ALA A 37 6.67 33.61 24.65
C ALA A 37 6.14 32.77 23.47
N ARG A 38 5.86 33.41 22.33
CA ARG A 38 5.43 32.70 21.10
C ARG A 38 6.51 31.75 20.57
N ALA A 39 7.78 32.13 20.67
CA ALA A 39 8.90 31.28 20.27
C ALA A 39 9.07 30.06 21.21
N GLU A 40 8.89 30.24 22.52
CA GLU A 40 8.91 29.16 23.50
C GLU A 40 7.75 28.18 23.30
N GLU A 41 6.53 28.68 23.05
CA GLU A 41 5.37 27.84 22.72
C GLU A 41 5.63 27.01 21.46
N LYS A 42 6.09 27.66 20.38
CA LYS A 42 6.48 26.98 19.14
C LYS A 42 7.53 25.91 19.40
N ARG A 43 8.60 26.23 20.14
CA ARG A 43 9.66 25.29 20.48
C ARG A 43 9.13 24.09 21.28
N SER A 44 8.29 24.35 22.28
CA SER A 44 7.70 23.30 23.12
C SER A 44 6.82 22.36 22.30
N TRP A 45 5.97 22.91 21.44
CA TRP A 45 5.11 22.11 20.57
C TRP A 45 5.93 21.23 19.60
N PHE A 46 6.96 21.79 18.94
CA PHE A 46 7.85 21.01 18.08
C PHE A 46 8.71 19.99 18.85
N ALA A 47 8.97 20.21 20.14
CA ALA A 47 9.61 19.21 21.00
C ALA A 47 8.70 18.00 21.21
N SER A 48 7.43 18.24 21.58
CA SER A 48 6.43 17.18 21.75
C SER A 48 6.12 16.46 20.43
N PHE A 49 5.99 17.19 19.32
CA PHE A 49 5.78 16.59 18.01
C PHE A 49 6.95 15.70 17.59
N ARG A 50 8.19 16.13 17.84
CA ARG A 50 9.38 15.32 17.56
C ARG A 50 9.41 14.05 18.40
N GLU A 51 9.18 14.16 19.70
CA GLU A 51 9.12 13.00 20.61
C GLU A 51 8.05 12.00 20.15
N TRP A 52 6.88 12.50 19.75
CA TRP A 52 5.83 11.65 19.19
C TRP A 52 6.25 11.00 17.86
N MET A 53 6.87 11.74 16.95
CA MET A 53 7.40 11.19 15.70
C MET A 53 8.52 10.16 15.91
N GLU A 54 9.37 10.32 16.92
CA GLU A 54 10.38 9.33 17.32
C GLU A 54 9.72 8.04 17.83
N ASN A 55 8.62 8.15 18.59
CA ASN A 55 7.81 6.99 18.98
C ASN A 55 7.17 6.30 17.77
N VAL A 56 6.69 7.07 16.78
CA VAL A 56 6.19 6.50 15.52
C VAL A 56 7.30 5.80 14.75
N ALA A 57 8.49 6.40 14.65
CA ALA A 57 9.63 5.80 13.96
C ALA A 57 10.04 4.46 14.60
N THR A 58 10.20 4.43 15.94
CA THR A 58 10.54 3.19 16.66
C THR A 58 9.45 2.12 16.54
N PHE A 59 8.17 2.53 16.53
CA PHE A 59 7.05 1.64 16.25
C PHE A 59 7.14 1.04 14.84
N LEU A 60 7.38 1.88 13.83
CA LEU A 60 7.51 1.46 12.44
C LEU A 60 8.72 0.55 12.24
N ASP A 61 9.84 0.79 12.92
CA ASP A 61 11.03 -0.06 12.86
C ASP A 61 10.76 -1.51 13.35
N ASP A 62 9.88 -1.71 14.35
CA ASP A 62 9.47 -3.06 14.78
C ASP A 62 8.46 -3.71 13.81
N LYS A 63 7.54 -2.92 13.24
CA LYS A 63 6.40 -3.46 12.48
C LYS A 63 6.67 -3.62 10.99
N TYR A 64 7.45 -2.75 10.36
CA TYR A 64 7.78 -2.84 8.93
C TYR A 64 8.37 -4.19 8.54
N PRO A 65 9.38 -4.75 9.25
CA PRO A 65 9.95 -6.04 8.88
C PRO A 65 8.93 -7.19 8.91
N ARG A 66 7.95 -7.12 9.82
CA ARG A 66 6.87 -8.12 9.91
C ARG A 66 5.93 -8.00 8.71
N LEU A 67 5.57 -6.77 8.34
CA LEU A 67 4.76 -6.48 7.16
C LEU A 67 5.47 -6.96 5.89
N GLU A 68 6.73 -6.61 5.68
CA GLU A 68 7.51 -7.01 4.50
C GLU A 68 7.61 -8.53 4.37
N LYS A 69 7.78 -9.25 5.49
CA LYS A 69 7.78 -10.71 5.48
C LYS A 69 6.44 -11.32 5.05
N LEU A 70 5.31 -10.71 5.43
CA LEU A 70 3.99 -11.17 4.97
C LEU A 70 3.74 -10.80 3.51
N GLU A 71 4.21 -9.63 3.10
CA GLU A 71 4.19 -9.20 1.71
C GLU A 71 4.98 -10.17 0.80
N GLU A 72 6.17 -10.61 1.21
CA GLU A 72 6.93 -11.64 0.51
C GLU A 72 6.20 -12.98 0.45
N GLN A 73 5.57 -13.40 1.56
CA GLN A 73 4.73 -14.60 1.60
C GLN A 73 3.56 -14.50 0.61
N TYR A 74 2.90 -13.33 0.54
CA TYR A 74 1.81 -13.09 -0.41
C TYR A 74 2.30 -13.25 -1.85
N LEU A 75 3.44 -12.64 -2.19
CA LEU A 75 4.04 -12.78 -3.52
C LEU A 75 4.46 -14.23 -3.82
N SER A 76 4.96 -14.98 -2.84
CA SER A 76 5.28 -16.41 -3.00
C SER A 76 4.04 -17.23 -3.35
N ILE A 77 2.93 -17.03 -2.62
CA ILE A 77 1.66 -17.72 -2.87
C ILE A 77 1.15 -17.43 -4.30
N LEU A 78 1.30 -16.18 -4.77
CA LEU A 78 0.93 -15.83 -6.15
C LEU A 78 1.84 -16.52 -7.19
N ARG A 79 3.15 -16.60 -6.94
CA ARG A 79 4.10 -17.28 -7.85
C ARG A 79 3.81 -18.77 -7.95
N GLU A 80 3.55 -19.42 -6.82
CA GLU A 80 3.18 -20.84 -6.80
C GLU A 80 1.90 -21.09 -7.61
N ARG A 81 0.86 -20.25 -7.40
CA ARG A 81 -0.37 -20.29 -8.21
C ARG A 81 -0.05 -20.11 -9.70
N ARG A 82 0.77 -19.12 -10.05
CA ARG A 82 1.16 -18.83 -11.44
C ARG A 82 1.85 -20.02 -12.08
N ASP A 83 2.83 -20.61 -11.39
CA ASP A 83 3.66 -21.68 -11.93
C ASP A 83 2.86 -22.98 -12.08
N MET A 84 1.93 -23.27 -11.15
CA MET A 84 0.96 -24.37 -11.31
C MET A 84 0.08 -24.20 -12.56
N ILE A 85 -0.45 -22.99 -12.78
CA ILE A 85 -1.30 -22.69 -13.95
C ILE A 85 -0.47 -22.74 -15.24
N ALA A 86 0.72 -22.14 -15.24
CA ALA A 86 1.60 -22.09 -16.41
C ALA A 86 2.10 -23.49 -16.81
N GLY A 87 2.56 -24.30 -15.86
CA GLY A 87 2.99 -25.68 -16.10
C GLY A 87 1.86 -26.54 -16.64
N ARG A 88 0.64 -26.38 -16.10
CA ARG A 88 -0.54 -27.06 -16.64
C ARG A 88 -0.81 -26.64 -18.09
N ARG A 89 -0.82 -25.33 -18.39
CA ARG A 89 -1.04 -24.82 -19.75
C ARG A 89 0.02 -25.33 -20.73
N GLN A 90 1.27 -25.40 -20.31
CA GLN A 90 2.36 -25.94 -21.12
C GLN A 90 2.16 -27.42 -21.44
N ALA A 91 1.80 -28.23 -20.43
CA ALA A 91 1.49 -29.65 -20.63
C ALA A 91 0.28 -29.83 -21.54
N ASP A 92 -0.72 -28.98 -21.36
CA ASP A 92 -1.95 -28.96 -22.14
C ASP A 92 -1.70 -28.64 -23.61
N ASN A 93 -0.87 -27.63 -23.90
CA ASN A 93 -0.46 -27.28 -25.26
C ASN A 93 0.42 -28.38 -25.89
N ALA A 94 1.31 -29.01 -25.12
CA ALA A 94 2.13 -30.11 -25.60
C ALA A 94 1.28 -31.32 -26.02
N ASP A 95 0.22 -31.62 -25.27
CA ASP A 95 -0.72 -32.70 -25.57
C ASP A 95 -1.55 -32.42 -26.82
N ASP A 96 -1.91 -31.16 -27.06
CA ASP A 96 -2.65 -30.73 -28.25
C ASP A 96 -1.75 -30.76 -29.49
N LEU A 97 -0.50 -30.27 -29.37
CA LEU A 97 0.52 -30.37 -30.41
C LEU A 97 0.82 -31.84 -30.76
N THR A 98 0.90 -32.72 -29.76
CA THR A 98 1.11 -34.16 -29.97
C THR A 98 -0.06 -34.81 -30.71
N ALA A 99 -1.29 -34.37 -30.46
CA ALA A 99 -2.45 -34.88 -31.21
C ALA A 99 -2.48 -34.40 -32.66
N PHE A 100 -2.01 -33.18 -32.94
CA PHE A 100 -1.99 -32.62 -34.30
C PHE A 100 -0.79 -33.09 -35.12
N LEU A 101 0.42 -33.05 -34.56
CA LEU A 101 1.69 -33.36 -35.24
C LEU A 101 2.10 -34.83 -35.09
N GLY A 102 1.41 -35.60 -34.24
CA GLY A 102 1.87 -36.90 -33.78
C GLY A 102 2.87 -36.79 -32.62
N ALA A 103 3.16 -37.91 -31.97
CA ALA A 103 4.24 -37.95 -31.00
C ALA A 103 5.56 -37.66 -31.73
N LEU A 104 6.31 -36.66 -31.24
CA LEU A 104 7.73 -36.57 -31.60
C LEU A 104 8.35 -37.94 -31.33
N PRO A 105 9.23 -38.47 -32.21
CA PRO A 105 9.94 -39.69 -31.93
C PRO A 105 10.74 -39.45 -30.65
N VAL A 106 10.20 -39.94 -29.53
CA VAL A 106 10.95 -40.10 -28.30
C VAL A 106 12.06 -41.04 -28.74
N VAL A 107 13.30 -40.55 -28.75
CA VAL A 107 14.45 -41.45 -28.76
C VAL A 107 14.17 -42.36 -27.58
N ASP A 108 13.83 -43.61 -27.85
CA ASP A 108 13.54 -44.61 -26.84
C ASP A 108 14.85 -44.71 -26.05
N HIS A 109 14.94 -43.91 -25.00
CA HIS A 109 16.13 -43.85 -24.19
C HIS A 109 16.18 -45.24 -23.57
N THR A 110 17.20 -45.97 -23.99
CA THR A 110 17.78 -47.17 -23.41
C THR A 110 18.10 -46.94 -21.91
N GLN A 111 17.10 -46.57 -21.13
CA GLN A 111 17.17 -46.40 -19.69
C GLN A 111 16.66 -47.70 -19.08
N PRO A 112 17.48 -48.38 -18.27
CA PRO A 112 17.10 -49.64 -17.65
C PRO A 112 15.80 -49.45 -16.84
N GLU A 113 15.00 -50.51 -16.78
CA GLU A 113 13.82 -50.55 -15.92
C GLU A 113 14.26 -50.28 -14.48
N GLU A 114 13.73 -49.22 -13.87
CA GLU A 114 14.02 -48.90 -12.48
C GLU A 114 13.32 -49.94 -11.60
N LEU A 115 14.14 -50.72 -10.89
CA LEU A 115 13.69 -51.72 -9.92
C LEU A 115 13.68 -51.08 -8.53
N ASP A 116 12.64 -51.36 -7.75
CA ASP A 116 12.60 -50.99 -6.33
C ASP A 116 13.58 -51.84 -5.49
N GLU A 117 13.72 -51.53 -4.19
CA GLU A 117 14.59 -52.27 -3.25
C GLU A 117 14.25 -53.77 -3.13
N LEU A 118 13.08 -54.20 -3.61
CA LEU A 118 12.59 -55.57 -3.63
C LEU A 118 12.69 -56.21 -5.03
N GLY A 119 13.34 -55.54 -5.99
CA GLY A 119 13.54 -56.03 -7.35
C GLY A 119 12.30 -55.99 -8.23
N ARG A 120 11.27 -55.21 -7.87
CA ARG A 120 10.04 -55.06 -8.66
C ARG A 120 10.16 -53.85 -9.58
N ILE A 121 9.69 -54.00 -10.81
CA ILE A 121 9.66 -52.92 -11.80
C ILE A 121 8.73 -51.81 -11.30
N ILE A 122 9.27 -50.59 -11.14
CA ILE A 122 8.47 -49.41 -10.84
C ILE A 122 7.67 -49.08 -12.11
N PRO A 123 6.32 -49.13 -12.07
CA PRO A 123 5.52 -48.80 -13.25
C PRO A 123 5.78 -47.34 -13.66
N LYS A 124 6.47 -47.14 -14.78
CA LYS A 124 6.59 -45.82 -15.39
C LYS A 124 5.18 -45.36 -15.76
N ALA A 125 4.78 -44.18 -15.30
CA ALA A 125 3.45 -43.63 -15.55
C ALA A 125 3.18 -43.65 -17.07
N ASN A 126 2.12 -44.34 -17.49
CA ASN A 126 1.78 -44.45 -18.89
C ASN A 126 1.51 -43.05 -19.45
N PRO A 127 2.35 -42.52 -20.37
CA PRO A 127 2.20 -41.16 -20.84
C PRO A 127 0.87 -40.96 -21.56
N ALA A 128 0.29 -41.99 -22.18
CA ALA A 128 -1.03 -41.91 -22.80
C ALA A 128 -2.18 -41.80 -21.78
N ALA A 129 -2.07 -42.49 -20.64
CA ALA A 129 -3.03 -42.39 -19.55
C ALA A 129 -2.99 -40.99 -18.91
N ALA A 130 -1.79 -40.48 -18.60
CA ALA A 130 -1.61 -39.14 -18.05
C ALA A 130 -2.18 -38.04 -18.97
N ARG A 131 -2.00 -38.17 -20.29
CA ARG A 131 -2.62 -37.26 -21.29
C ARG A 131 -4.13 -37.31 -21.26
N ARG A 132 -4.71 -38.52 -21.15
CA ARG A 132 -6.16 -38.71 -21.08
C ARG A 132 -6.72 -38.04 -19.82
N ASP A 133 -6.09 -38.26 -18.67
CA ASP A 133 -6.52 -37.67 -17.39
C ASP A 133 -6.48 -36.14 -17.44
N ARG A 134 -5.42 -35.55 -18.03
CA ARG A 134 -5.33 -34.08 -18.21
C ARG A 134 -6.47 -33.54 -19.09
N ARG A 135 -6.80 -34.22 -20.19
CA ARG A 135 -7.91 -33.83 -21.08
C ARG A 135 -9.25 -33.93 -20.40
N GLU A 136 -9.51 -35.02 -19.68
CA GLU A 136 -10.73 -35.20 -18.89
C GLU A 136 -10.84 -34.13 -17.80
N ALA A 137 -9.74 -33.81 -17.11
CA ALA A 137 -9.70 -32.73 -16.13
C ALA A 137 -9.97 -31.35 -16.76
N ARG A 138 -9.39 -31.06 -17.95
CA ARG A 138 -9.65 -29.81 -18.69
C ARG A 138 -11.11 -29.72 -19.11
N ALA A 139 -11.67 -30.79 -19.66
CA ALA A 139 -13.09 -30.87 -20.03
C ALA A 139 -13.99 -30.66 -18.81
N GLY A 140 -13.67 -31.28 -17.67
CA GLY A 140 -14.38 -31.10 -16.41
C GLY A 140 -14.34 -29.66 -15.89
N ARG A 141 -13.22 -28.95 -16.04
CA ARG A 141 -13.14 -27.52 -15.68
C ARG A 141 -13.99 -26.65 -16.61
N ARG A 142 -13.99 -26.95 -17.91
CA ARG A 142 -14.83 -26.24 -18.90
C ARG A 142 -16.32 -26.43 -18.64
N THR A 143 -16.77 -27.67 -18.41
CA THR A 143 -18.19 -27.96 -18.13
C THR A 143 -18.66 -27.27 -16.85
N ARG A 144 -17.86 -27.30 -15.78
CA ARG A 144 -18.16 -26.57 -14.53
C ARG A 144 -18.32 -25.06 -14.77
N ARG A 145 -17.48 -24.46 -15.62
CA ARG A 145 -17.56 -23.04 -15.95
C ARG A 145 -18.82 -22.70 -16.76
N GLN A 146 -19.19 -23.54 -17.72
CA GLN A 146 -20.40 -23.36 -18.53
C GLN A 146 -21.69 -23.52 -17.71
N GLN A 147 -21.66 -24.36 -16.68
CA GLN A 147 -22.79 -24.59 -15.77
C GLN A 147 -22.91 -23.51 -14.68
N ALA A 148 -21.92 -22.64 -14.51
CA ALA A 148 -21.96 -21.58 -13.51
C ALA A 148 -23.05 -20.53 -13.85
N PRO A 149 -24.00 -20.26 -12.95
CA PRO A 149 -25.07 -19.28 -13.19
C PRO A 149 -24.51 -17.85 -13.32
N GLY A 150 -25.08 -17.07 -14.24
CA GLY A 150 -24.75 -15.64 -14.41
C GLY A 150 -23.59 -15.29 -15.36
N ARG A 151 -22.95 -16.26 -16.02
CA ARG A 151 -21.69 -16.05 -16.77
C ARG A 151 -21.69 -16.42 -18.26
N ARG A 152 -22.85 -16.46 -18.92
CA ARG A 152 -22.96 -16.94 -20.31
C ARG A 152 -22.21 -16.09 -21.36
N VAL A 153 -22.06 -14.78 -21.14
CA VAL A 153 -21.44 -13.85 -22.10
C VAL A 153 -19.90 -13.76 -21.95
N GLU A 154 -19.34 -14.13 -20.79
CA GLU A 154 -17.88 -14.21 -20.57
C GLU A 154 -17.26 -15.55 -21.00
N ASN A 155 -18.11 -16.50 -21.39
CA ASN A 155 -17.77 -17.90 -21.63
C ASN A 155 -17.82 -18.28 -23.12
N ASP A 156 -17.70 -17.32 -24.04
CA ASP A 156 -17.43 -17.63 -25.45
C ASP A 156 -16.15 -18.47 -25.52
N GLU A 157 -16.17 -19.59 -26.24
CA GLU A 157 -15.10 -20.61 -26.17
C GLU A 157 -13.70 -20.05 -26.47
N GLY A 158 -13.61 -19.00 -27.29
CA GLY A 158 -12.38 -18.26 -27.60
C GLY A 158 -11.78 -17.50 -26.41
N TYR A 159 -12.55 -17.26 -25.35
CA TYR A 159 -12.14 -16.59 -24.12
C TYR A 159 -12.04 -17.55 -22.93
N SER A 160 -12.06 -18.88 -23.13
CA SER A 160 -11.91 -19.85 -22.05
C SER A 160 -10.44 -20.02 -21.63
N THR A 161 -10.09 -19.43 -20.51
CA THR A 161 -8.70 -19.14 -20.10
C THR A 161 -8.02 -20.23 -19.27
N ASP A 162 -8.74 -21.32 -18.96
CA ASP A 162 -8.30 -22.40 -18.07
C ASP A 162 -7.44 -21.94 -16.87
N ALA A 163 -7.81 -20.82 -16.22
CA ALA A 163 -7.09 -20.25 -15.09
C ALA A 163 -7.49 -20.86 -13.72
N THR A 164 -8.42 -21.81 -13.73
CA THR A 164 -8.97 -22.44 -12.53
C THR A 164 -8.02 -23.51 -11.99
N LEU A 165 -7.66 -23.43 -10.72
CA LEU A 165 -6.89 -24.48 -10.05
C LEU A 165 -7.74 -25.76 -9.87
N PRO A 166 -7.10 -26.94 -9.78
CA PRO A 166 -7.74 -28.16 -9.28
C PRO A 166 -8.36 -27.93 -7.89
N PRO A 167 -9.40 -28.69 -7.49
CA PRO A 167 -10.08 -28.46 -6.21
C PRO A 167 -9.17 -28.55 -4.97
N SER A 168 -8.18 -29.45 -4.97
CA SER A 168 -7.21 -29.58 -3.87
C SER A 168 -6.36 -28.31 -3.77
N ASP A 169 -5.62 -27.97 -4.83
CA ASP A 169 -4.75 -26.80 -4.88
C ASP A 169 -5.53 -25.48 -4.64
N ALA A 170 -6.79 -25.42 -5.08
CA ALA A 170 -7.66 -24.27 -4.81
C ALA A 170 -7.99 -24.13 -3.31
N SER A 171 -8.23 -25.25 -2.62
CA SER A 171 -8.43 -25.27 -1.16
C SER A 171 -7.16 -24.88 -0.43
N ASP A 172 -6.00 -25.39 -0.86
CA ASP A 172 -4.71 -25.08 -0.26
C ASP A 172 -4.36 -23.59 -0.44
N TYR A 173 -4.59 -23.04 -1.63
CA TYR A 173 -4.44 -21.61 -1.91
C TYR A 173 -5.34 -20.75 -1.02
N GLN A 174 -6.61 -21.14 -0.84
CA GLN A 174 -7.55 -20.43 0.03
C GLN A 174 -7.10 -20.47 1.50
N ALA A 175 -6.63 -21.62 1.98
CA ALA A 175 -6.11 -21.77 3.33
C ALA A 175 -4.84 -20.93 3.55
N ALA A 176 -3.93 -20.91 2.58
CA ALA A 176 -2.73 -20.07 2.62
C ALA A 176 -3.08 -18.58 2.66
N MET A 177 -4.05 -18.15 1.85
CA MET A 177 -4.53 -16.76 1.86
C MET A 177 -5.22 -16.39 3.17
N ALA A 178 -6.05 -17.28 3.73
CA ALA A 178 -6.71 -17.06 5.02
C ALA A 178 -5.69 -16.91 6.15
N THR A 179 -4.69 -17.79 6.18
CA THR A 179 -3.58 -17.72 7.14
C THR A 179 -2.80 -16.42 7.01
N LEU A 180 -2.61 -15.92 5.78
CA LEU A 180 -1.93 -14.65 5.53
C LEU A 180 -2.73 -13.46 6.06
N ILE A 181 -4.04 -13.46 5.86
CA ILE A 181 -4.95 -12.42 6.36
C ILE A 181 -4.99 -12.42 7.90
N GLU A 182 -5.04 -13.59 8.53
CA GLU A 182 -4.97 -13.72 9.99
C GLU A 182 -3.66 -13.11 10.54
N LYS A 183 -2.51 -13.49 9.95
CA LYS A 183 -1.21 -12.93 10.34
C LYS A 183 -1.10 -11.43 10.09
N ARG A 184 -1.76 -10.91 9.05
CA ARG A 184 -1.82 -9.46 8.78
C ARG A 184 -2.56 -8.77 9.93
N ASP A 185 -3.71 -9.30 10.33
CA ASP A 185 -4.52 -8.72 11.41
C ASP A 185 -3.78 -8.79 12.76
N ASP A 186 -2.93 -9.80 12.96
CA ASP A 186 -2.08 -9.96 14.13
C ASP A 186 -0.95 -8.92 14.24
N ILE A 187 -0.56 -8.22 13.16
CA ILE A 187 0.55 -7.24 13.19
C ILE A 187 0.30 -6.14 14.23
N LEU A 188 -0.96 -5.70 14.36
CA LEU A 188 -1.39 -4.63 15.25
C LEU A 188 -2.13 -5.14 16.49
N ALA A 189 -2.23 -6.45 16.70
CA ALA A 189 -3.01 -7.02 17.81
C ALA A 189 -2.45 -6.68 19.20
N ASP A 190 -1.14 -6.47 19.30
CA ASP A 190 -0.44 -6.06 20.52
C ASP A 190 -0.53 -4.55 20.80
N VAL A 191 -0.98 -3.75 19.84
CA VAL A 191 -1.03 -2.29 19.92
C VAL A 191 -2.31 -1.85 20.63
N ARG A 192 -2.15 -1.24 21.81
CA ARG A 192 -3.27 -0.75 22.63
C ARG A 192 -3.64 0.71 22.38
N ALA A 193 -2.69 1.52 21.92
CA ALA A 193 -2.90 2.94 21.71
C ALA A 193 -3.53 3.18 20.33
N ASP A 194 -4.72 3.80 20.31
CA ASP A 194 -5.50 3.99 19.09
C ASP A 194 -4.78 4.84 18.05
N GLU A 195 -3.95 5.81 18.49
CA GLU A 195 -3.15 6.68 17.63
C GLU A 195 -2.09 5.93 16.79
N PHE A 196 -1.72 4.71 17.18
CA PHE A 196 -0.82 3.83 16.41
C PHE A 196 -1.58 2.75 15.62
N ARG A 197 -2.85 2.49 15.96
CA ARG A 197 -3.71 1.55 15.23
C ARG A 197 -4.35 2.20 14.01
N ASP A 198 -4.83 3.42 14.18
CA ASP A 198 -5.49 4.20 13.14
C ASP A 198 -4.69 5.48 12.88
N PRO A 199 -4.11 5.65 11.68
CA PRO A 199 -3.32 6.83 11.36
C PRO A 199 -4.16 8.12 11.37
N SER A 200 -5.48 8.04 11.21
CA SER A 200 -6.35 9.22 11.34
C SER A 200 -6.43 9.75 12.78
N ALA A 201 -6.29 8.87 13.79
CA ALA A 201 -6.30 9.26 15.20
C ALA A 201 -4.96 9.86 15.66
N GLY A 202 -3.84 9.44 15.06
CA GLY A 202 -2.49 9.90 15.38
C GLY A 202 -1.93 10.90 14.38
N LEU A 203 -1.53 10.41 13.20
CA LEU A 203 -0.84 11.19 12.16
C LEU A 203 -1.67 12.38 11.68
N SER A 204 -2.94 12.17 11.29
CA SER A 204 -3.79 13.28 10.85
C SER A 204 -3.96 14.37 11.90
N LYS A 205 -4.02 13.99 13.18
CA LYS A 205 -4.16 14.96 14.26
C LYS A 205 -2.90 15.80 14.41
N TRP A 206 -1.73 15.19 14.55
CA TRP A 206 -0.47 15.91 14.72
C TRP A 206 -0.09 16.75 13.51
N PHE A 207 -0.21 16.19 12.30
CA PHE A 207 0.08 16.93 11.06
C PHE A 207 -0.99 17.98 10.77
N GLY A 208 -2.25 17.74 11.15
CA GLY A 208 -3.33 18.72 11.08
C GLY A 208 -3.08 19.93 11.98
N GLU A 209 -2.73 19.69 13.26
CA GLU A 209 -2.33 20.74 14.20
C GLU A 209 -1.08 21.50 13.71
N TRP A 210 -0.10 20.78 13.14
CA TRP A 210 1.09 21.41 12.54
C TRP A 210 0.70 22.38 11.43
N ARG A 211 -0.15 21.93 10.51
CA ARG A 211 -0.63 22.69 9.36
C ARG A 211 -1.46 23.90 9.79
N GLU A 212 -2.28 23.76 10.83
CA GLU A 212 -3.12 24.84 11.36
C GLU A 212 -2.29 25.91 12.08
N LYS A 213 -1.39 25.50 12.98
CA LYS A 213 -0.62 26.45 13.83
C LYS A 213 0.59 27.06 13.12
N TYR A 214 1.26 26.31 12.25
CA TYR A 214 2.52 26.69 11.62
C TYR A 214 2.55 26.35 10.12
N ARG A 215 1.55 26.83 9.38
CA ARG A 215 1.37 26.58 7.93
C ARG A 215 2.62 26.87 7.10
N ASP A 216 3.31 27.97 7.38
CA ASP A 216 4.55 28.38 6.71
C ASP A 216 5.66 27.32 6.84
N VAL A 217 5.82 26.78 8.05
CA VAL A 217 6.80 25.73 8.34
C VAL A 217 6.35 24.40 7.74
N TYR A 218 5.05 24.10 7.79
CA TYR A 218 4.47 22.89 7.21
C TYR A 218 4.72 22.82 5.70
N ALA A 219 4.33 23.86 4.96
CA ALA A 219 4.53 23.95 3.52
C ALA A 219 6.04 23.98 3.17
N GLY A 220 6.84 24.77 3.90
CA GLY A 220 8.29 24.86 3.69
C GLY A 220 9.04 23.54 3.94
N ALA A 221 8.49 22.64 4.75
CA ALA A 221 9.06 21.33 5.05
C ALA A 221 8.43 20.19 4.21
N TRP A 222 7.56 20.50 3.25
CA TRP A 222 6.80 19.50 2.49
C TRP A 222 5.98 18.57 3.39
N GLY A 223 5.32 19.13 4.40
CA GLY A 223 4.61 18.37 5.44
C GLY A 223 3.57 17.39 4.90
N GLY A 224 2.92 17.69 3.76
CA GLY A 224 2.00 16.76 3.09
C GLY A 224 2.68 15.50 2.58
N LEU A 225 3.86 15.65 1.96
CA LEU A 225 4.65 14.50 1.49
C LEU A 225 5.23 13.70 2.67
N GLY A 226 5.64 14.39 3.74
CA GLY A 226 6.07 13.75 4.99
C GLY A 226 4.96 12.91 5.63
N LEU A 227 3.71 13.41 5.60
CA LEU A 227 2.54 12.66 6.06
C LEU A 227 2.33 11.39 5.23
N VAL A 228 2.36 11.49 3.90
CA VAL A 228 2.24 10.34 2.98
C VAL A 228 3.30 9.28 3.31
N GLY A 229 4.56 9.68 3.49
CA GLY A 229 5.64 8.75 3.85
C GLY A 229 5.43 8.07 5.19
N ALA A 230 4.96 8.79 6.21
CA ALA A 230 4.62 8.18 7.50
C ALA A 230 3.43 7.22 7.38
N TRP A 231 2.40 7.59 6.62
CA TRP A 231 1.16 6.83 6.47
C TRP A 231 1.33 5.53 5.66
N GLU A 232 2.40 5.41 4.87
CA GLU A 232 2.65 4.30 3.94
C GLU A 232 2.45 2.92 4.58
N PHE A 233 2.92 2.73 5.82
CA PHE A 233 2.81 1.45 6.52
C PHE A 233 1.36 0.96 6.63
N TRP A 234 0.44 1.83 7.04
CA TRP A 234 -0.96 1.47 7.22
C TRP A 234 -1.65 1.19 5.89
N VAL A 235 -1.32 1.94 4.85
CA VAL A 235 -1.82 1.68 3.48
C VAL A 235 -1.37 0.31 3.01
N ARG A 236 -0.07 0.02 3.12
CA ARG A 236 0.51 -1.27 2.73
C ARG A 236 -0.08 -2.43 3.52
N LEU A 237 -0.33 -2.24 4.81
CA LEU A 237 -1.00 -3.22 5.66
C LEU A 237 -2.44 -3.46 5.22
N GLU A 238 -3.20 -2.42 4.90
CA GLU A 238 -4.60 -2.54 4.49
C GLU A 238 -4.75 -3.25 3.12
N ILE A 239 -3.88 -2.93 2.16
CA ILE A 239 -3.89 -3.56 0.83
C ILE A 239 -3.26 -4.97 0.82
N LEU A 240 -2.62 -5.41 1.91
CA LEU A 240 -2.01 -6.73 1.98
C LEU A 240 -3.09 -7.83 1.84
N GLY A 241 -2.91 -8.71 0.85
CA GLY A 241 -3.86 -9.76 0.49
C GLY A 241 -4.94 -9.33 -0.50
N TRP A 242 -4.96 -8.05 -0.92
CA TRP A 242 -5.85 -7.61 -2.00
C TRP A 242 -5.33 -8.11 -3.35
N SER A 243 -6.20 -8.81 -4.08
CA SER A 243 -5.97 -9.18 -5.48
C SER A 243 -6.74 -8.23 -6.39
N PRO A 244 -6.07 -7.26 -7.05
CA PRO A 244 -6.73 -6.22 -7.84
C PRO A 244 -7.52 -6.78 -9.02
N PHE A 245 -7.08 -7.91 -9.59
CA PHE A 245 -7.72 -8.53 -10.76
C PHE A 245 -8.80 -9.55 -10.42
N ASP A 246 -8.77 -10.08 -9.20
CA ASP A 246 -9.77 -11.06 -8.76
C ASP A 246 -10.91 -10.45 -7.95
N SER A 247 -10.65 -9.34 -7.27
CA SER A 247 -11.60 -8.57 -6.46
C SER A 247 -12.42 -7.60 -7.30
N SER A 248 -13.66 -7.35 -6.88
CA SER A 248 -14.48 -6.24 -7.40
C SER A 248 -14.24 -4.93 -6.65
N LYS A 249 -13.40 -4.94 -5.60
CA LYS A 249 -13.10 -3.75 -4.81
C LYS A 249 -12.19 -2.80 -5.60
N GLY A 250 -12.59 -1.53 -5.66
CA GLY A 250 -11.78 -0.44 -6.22
C GLY A 250 -10.86 0.19 -5.18
N LEU A 251 -10.07 1.19 -5.60
CA LEU A 251 -9.21 1.94 -4.67
C LEU A 251 -10.03 2.79 -3.67
N ASP A 252 -11.19 3.29 -4.08
CA ASP A 252 -12.07 4.12 -3.25
C ASP A 252 -12.71 3.36 -2.08
N ASP A 253 -12.74 2.03 -2.14
CA ASP A 253 -13.31 1.18 -1.08
C ASP A 253 -12.39 1.08 0.15
N PHE A 254 -11.14 1.52 0.04
CA PHE A 254 -10.18 1.45 1.14
C PHE A 254 -10.30 2.63 2.09
N LYS A 255 -10.11 2.36 3.39
CA LYS A 255 -10.20 3.38 4.43
C LYS A 255 -9.11 4.43 4.27
N TRP A 256 -7.88 4.00 3.95
CA TRP A 256 -6.78 4.94 3.74
C TRP A 256 -7.07 5.98 2.66
N TYR A 257 -7.80 5.61 1.59
CA TYR A 257 -8.13 6.51 0.49
C TYR A 257 -9.05 7.63 0.99
N ALA A 258 -10.15 7.26 1.65
CA ALA A 258 -11.09 8.22 2.24
C ALA A 258 -10.42 9.12 3.28
N GLN A 259 -9.58 8.56 4.17
CA GLN A 259 -8.91 9.31 5.23
C GLN A 259 -7.89 10.33 4.69
N LEU A 260 -7.08 9.95 3.70
CA LEU A 260 -6.11 10.87 3.09
C LEU A 260 -6.80 11.96 2.26
N HIS A 261 -7.87 11.59 1.55
CA HIS A 261 -8.68 12.54 0.80
C HIS A 261 -9.36 13.55 1.73
N GLU A 262 -9.96 13.12 2.84
CA GLU A 262 -10.53 14.01 3.87
C GLU A 262 -9.47 14.95 4.46
N TYR A 263 -8.27 14.44 4.78
CA TYR A 263 -7.17 15.26 5.28
C TYR A 263 -6.71 16.31 4.24
N SER A 264 -6.65 15.93 2.96
CA SER A 264 -6.30 16.82 1.86
C SER A 264 -7.34 17.92 1.68
N GLN A 265 -8.62 17.57 1.69
CA GLN A 265 -9.72 18.54 1.58
C GLN A 265 -9.79 19.51 2.76
N ALA A 266 -9.54 19.04 3.98
CA ALA A 266 -9.54 19.89 5.18
C ALA A 266 -8.47 20.99 5.15
N GLY A 267 -7.45 20.86 4.28
CA GLY A 267 -6.38 21.85 4.12
C GLY A 267 -6.52 22.77 2.91
N ALA A 268 -7.43 22.46 1.97
CA ALA A 268 -7.53 23.18 0.70
C ALA A 268 -8.09 24.60 0.90
N THR A 269 -7.28 25.62 0.59
CA THR A 269 -7.78 26.99 0.37
C THR A 269 -7.75 27.34 -1.11
N GLU A 270 -8.60 28.28 -1.56
CA GLU A 270 -8.79 28.61 -3.00
C GLU A 270 -7.51 29.04 -3.73
N ASP A 271 -6.44 29.37 -3.00
CA ASP A 271 -5.13 29.79 -3.55
C ASP A 271 -4.03 28.70 -3.45
N ASP A 272 -4.29 27.56 -2.81
CA ASP A 272 -3.30 26.50 -2.58
C ASP A 272 -3.22 25.54 -3.79
N ASN A 273 -2.85 26.05 -4.97
CA ASN A 273 -2.35 25.21 -6.08
C ASN A 273 -0.90 24.76 -5.86
N VAL A 274 -0.29 25.13 -4.72
CA VAL A 274 1.14 24.93 -4.42
C VAL A 274 1.38 23.82 -3.38
N ASP A 275 0.41 23.55 -2.51
CA ASP A 275 0.49 22.42 -1.58
C ASP A 275 0.00 21.16 -2.29
N GLY A 276 0.95 20.28 -2.61
CA GLY A 276 0.82 19.00 -3.29
C GLY A 276 -0.60 18.45 -3.33
N GLY A 277 -1.16 18.45 -4.54
CA GLY A 277 -2.51 17.95 -4.83
C GLY A 277 -2.78 16.59 -4.19
N ASP A 278 -4.07 16.27 -4.06
CA ASP A 278 -4.63 15.06 -3.43
C ASP A 278 -3.58 14.05 -2.91
N LEU A 279 -3.38 14.04 -1.59
CA LEU A 279 -2.40 13.17 -0.95
C LEU A 279 -2.67 11.68 -1.23
N ALA A 280 -3.92 11.31 -1.52
CA ALA A 280 -4.25 9.96 -1.95
C ALA A 280 -3.59 9.63 -3.30
N THR A 281 -3.59 10.55 -4.27
CA THR A 281 -2.84 10.42 -5.54
C THR A 281 -1.34 10.25 -5.31
N SER A 282 -0.75 11.00 -4.37
CA SER A 282 0.66 10.83 -4.00
C SER A 282 0.93 9.43 -3.45
N MET A 283 0.09 8.97 -2.51
CA MET A 283 0.15 7.63 -1.92
C MET A 283 -0.02 6.52 -2.98
N ILE A 284 -0.92 6.70 -3.94
CA ILE A 284 -1.12 5.78 -5.05
C ILE A 284 0.17 5.64 -5.83
N THR A 285 0.80 6.76 -6.17
CA THR A 285 2.02 6.81 -6.98
C THR A 285 3.22 6.21 -6.26
N THR A 286 3.43 6.56 -4.98
CA THR A 286 4.63 6.19 -4.23
C THR A 286 4.54 4.80 -3.60
N ALA A 287 3.36 4.39 -3.15
CA ALA A 287 3.17 3.14 -2.41
C ALA A 287 2.31 2.13 -3.17
N VAL A 288 1.13 2.51 -3.68
CA VAL A 288 0.17 1.50 -4.21
C VAL A 288 0.62 0.92 -5.56
N ILE A 289 1.00 1.76 -6.52
CA ILE A 289 1.42 1.32 -7.87
C ILE A 289 2.62 0.38 -7.81
N PRO A 290 3.72 0.66 -7.08
CA PRO A 290 4.84 -0.29 -6.96
C PRO A 290 4.43 -1.65 -6.39
N ARG A 291 3.41 -1.69 -5.52
CA ARG A 291 2.91 -2.93 -4.92
C ARG A 291 2.06 -3.70 -5.90
N ILE A 292 1.17 -3.03 -6.65
CA ILE A 292 0.41 -3.64 -7.75
C ILE A 292 1.38 -4.20 -8.80
N ALA A 293 2.45 -3.48 -9.15
CA ALA A 293 3.47 -3.96 -10.09
C ALA A 293 4.11 -5.27 -9.60
N LYS A 294 4.53 -5.35 -8.32
CA LYS A 294 5.05 -6.59 -7.72
C LYS A 294 4.04 -7.74 -7.75
N VAL A 295 2.75 -7.45 -7.54
CA VAL A 295 1.66 -8.44 -7.63
C VAL A 295 1.52 -8.96 -9.06
N VAL A 296 1.56 -8.07 -10.06
CA VAL A 296 1.54 -8.43 -11.49
C VAL A 296 2.74 -9.32 -11.84
N GLU A 297 3.96 -8.90 -11.48
CA GLU A 297 5.20 -9.65 -11.72
C GLU A 297 5.18 -11.05 -11.09
N SER A 298 4.60 -11.15 -9.90
CA SER A 298 4.47 -12.40 -9.15
C SER A 298 3.31 -13.29 -9.63
N GLY A 299 2.58 -12.89 -10.67
CA GLY A 299 1.54 -13.71 -11.31
C GLY A 299 0.13 -13.51 -10.78
N GLY A 300 -0.15 -12.40 -10.11
CA GLY A 300 -1.51 -11.98 -9.78
C GLY A 300 -2.33 -11.61 -11.03
N PHE A 301 -1.66 -11.17 -12.11
CA PHE A 301 -2.28 -10.92 -13.40
C PHE A 301 -2.09 -12.11 -14.34
N ASP A 302 -3.16 -12.47 -15.06
CA ASP A 302 -3.15 -13.54 -16.04
C ASP A 302 -3.55 -12.97 -17.41
N PRO A 303 -2.61 -12.79 -18.35
CA PRO A 303 -2.89 -12.14 -19.64
C PRO A 303 -3.82 -12.98 -20.52
N TRP A 304 -3.91 -14.28 -20.27
CA TRP A 304 -4.86 -15.15 -20.96
C TRP A 304 -6.25 -15.10 -20.33
N SER A 305 -6.41 -14.45 -19.16
CA SER A 305 -7.69 -14.31 -18.44
C SER A 305 -8.47 -13.07 -18.91
N ALA A 306 -9.54 -13.25 -19.68
CA ALA A 306 -10.43 -12.14 -20.10
C ALA A 306 -10.97 -11.34 -18.90
N LYS A 307 -11.25 -12.01 -17.78
CA LYS A 307 -11.61 -11.36 -16.51
C LYS A 307 -10.50 -10.42 -16.03
N HIS A 308 -9.25 -10.90 -16.00
CA HIS A 308 -8.14 -10.09 -15.49
C HIS A 308 -7.82 -8.95 -16.45
N VAL A 309 -7.87 -9.18 -17.77
CA VAL A 309 -7.67 -8.13 -18.78
C VAL A 309 -8.73 -7.03 -18.65
N ARG A 310 -10.01 -7.38 -18.48
CA ARG A 310 -11.06 -6.39 -18.27
C ARG A 310 -10.85 -5.62 -16.96
N ARG A 311 -10.59 -6.33 -15.86
CA ARG A 311 -10.36 -5.68 -14.57
C ARG A 311 -9.10 -4.80 -14.56
N ALA A 312 -8.08 -5.17 -15.33
CA ALA A 312 -6.89 -4.33 -15.50
C ALA A 312 -7.20 -3.03 -16.25
N ALA A 313 -8.11 -3.05 -17.24
CA ALA A 313 -8.57 -1.85 -17.90
C ALA A 313 -9.40 -0.96 -16.95
N GLU A 314 -10.34 -1.55 -16.20
CA GLU A 314 -11.12 -0.83 -15.19
C GLU A 314 -10.21 -0.19 -14.13
N LEU A 315 -9.22 -0.92 -13.60
CA LEU A 315 -8.27 -0.39 -12.62
C LEU A 315 -7.38 0.72 -13.17
N ALA A 316 -7.17 0.78 -14.49
CA ALA A 316 -6.42 1.87 -15.11
C ALA A 316 -7.28 3.11 -15.38
N GLU A 317 -8.61 2.97 -15.33
CA GLU A 317 -9.58 4.06 -15.45
C GLU A 317 -10.01 4.62 -14.09
N GLU A 318 -9.83 3.85 -13.00
CA GLU A 318 -9.90 4.29 -11.59
C GLU A 318 -8.74 5.25 -11.24
#